data_AF-A0A1F9S3E6-F1
#
_entry.id   AF-A0A1F9S3E6-F1
#
_cell.length_a   1.000
_cell.length_b   1.000
_cell.length_c   1.000
_cell.angle_alpha   90.00
_cell.angle_beta   90.00
_cell.angle_gamma   90.00
#
_symmetry.space_group_name_H-M   'P 1'
#
loop_
_entity.id
_entity.type
_entity.pdbx_description
1 polymer ?
#
loop_
_entity_poly.entity_id
_entity_poly.type
_entity_poly.pdbx_seq_one_letter_code
_entity_poly.pdbx_strand_id
1 'polypeptide(L)'
;MLVGAIAHSGEWSVFEDAFIRFEYPKSWRAVGPLAGEELSKPGYIVLSPESGGLPGPMDIYLTHKATFDTDPNIREKISRDLTGYVKDGWRLLGSTEQMTVPGGRCTLYRVESKQNEACPSGDDPKALCHNLRIQTECSTDSARRVSVTMLLTPYPELGKPAEDTRKQLGIYERFIKSLSFK
;
A
#
# COMPACT_ATOMS: atom_id res chain seq x y z
N MET A 1 21.04 -5.21 -23.88
CA MET A 1 20.18 -6.40 -23.89
C MET A 1 18.85 -5.97 -23.30
N LEU A 2 17.83 -5.78 -24.15
CA LEU A 2 16.49 -5.35 -23.73
C LEU A 2 15.77 -6.55 -23.11
N VAL A 3 15.57 -6.54 -21.80
CA VAL A 3 14.74 -7.53 -21.11
C VAL A 3 13.31 -7.00 -21.11
N GLY A 4 12.46 -7.67 -21.88
CA GLY A 4 11.05 -7.34 -22.01
C GLY A 4 10.34 -7.42 -20.66
N ALA A 5 9.68 -6.33 -20.29
CA ALA A 5 8.67 -6.34 -19.25
C ALA A 5 7.50 -7.18 -19.74
N ILE A 6 7.30 -8.37 -19.15
CA ILE A 6 6.03 -9.08 -19.29
C ILE A 6 5.03 -8.32 -18.42
N ALA A 7 4.41 -7.30 -19.01
CA ALA A 7 3.22 -6.67 -18.46
C ALA A 7 2.18 -7.78 -18.25
N HIS A 8 1.77 -8.02 -17.01
CA HIS A 8 0.50 -8.69 -16.80
C HIS A 8 -0.57 -7.76 -17.35
N SER A 9 -1.03 -8.05 -18.56
CA SER A 9 -2.23 -7.47 -19.19
C SER A 9 -3.48 -7.97 -18.47
N GLY A 10 -3.47 -7.98 -17.14
CA GLY A 10 -4.67 -8.23 -16.36
C GLY A 10 -5.61 -7.06 -16.60
N GLU A 11 -6.89 -7.36 -16.82
CA GLU A 11 -7.94 -6.35 -16.84
C GLU A 11 -8.01 -5.68 -15.46
N TRP A 12 -8.33 -4.38 -15.45
CA TRP A 12 -8.50 -3.60 -14.22
C TRP A 12 -9.96 -3.21 -14.07
N SER A 13 -10.45 -3.28 -12.84
CA SER A 13 -11.77 -2.81 -12.44
C SER A 13 -11.64 -1.41 -11.84
N VAL A 14 -12.72 -0.63 -11.91
CA VAL A 14 -12.80 0.71 -11.30
C VAL A 14 -13.68 0.62 -10.06
N PHE A 15 -13.18 1.12 -8.94
CA PHE A 15 -14.01 1.48 -7.79
C PHE A 15 -14.28 2.98 -7.86
N GLU A 16 -15.53 3.37 -7.62
CA GLU A 16 -15.91 4.77 -7.61
C GLU A 16 -17.08 4.99 -6.65
N ASP A 17 -16.93 5.94 -5.74
CA ASP A 17 -18.01 6.46 -4.90
C ASP A 17 -18.06 8.00 -4.96
N ALA A 18 -18.75 8.63 -4.00
CA ALA A 18 -18.89 10.09 -3.93
C ALA A 18 -17.59 10.82 -3.56
N PHE A 19 -16.58 10.13 -3.02
CA PHE A 19 -15.35 10.70 -2.48
C PHE A 19 -14.10 10.28 -3.25
N ILE A 20 -14.04 9.03 -3.71
CA ILE A 20 -12.82 8.46 -4.24
C ILE A 20 -13.07 7.61 -5.47
N ARG A 21 -12.10 7.62 -6.37
CA ARG A 21 -12.02 6.74 -7.52
C ARG A 21 -10.63 6.12 -7.58
N PHE A 22 -10.56 4.83 -7.90
CA PHE A 22 -9.28 4.15 -8.17
C PHE A 22 -9.49 2.90 -9.04
N GLU A 23 -8.41 2.41 -9.62
CA GLU A 23 -8.34 1.15 -10.35
C GLU A 23 -7.72 0.05 -9.48
N TYR A 24 -8.22 -1.18 -9.61
CA TYR A 24 -7.67 -2.37 -8.96
C TYR A 24 -7.71 -3.58 -9.92
N PRO A 25 -6.87 -4.61 -9.74
CA PRO A 25 -6.90 -5.78 -10.60
C PRO A 25 -8.29 -6.46 -10.61
N LYS A 26 -8.78 -6.87 -11.79
CA LYS A 26 -10.12 -7.48 -11.90
C LYS A 26 -10.24 -8.84 -11.21
N SER A 27 -9.12 -9.54 -11.02
CA SER A 27 -9.05 -10.80 -10.26
C SER A 27 -9.14 -10.59 -8.74
N TRP A 28 -9.41 -9.37 -8.29
CA TRP A 28 -9.50 -8.99 -6.89
C TRP A 28 -10.91 -8.54 -6.54
N ARG A 29 -11.25 -8.72 -5.26
CA ARG A 29 -12.48 -8.21 -4.65
C ARG A 29 -12.18 -6.99 -3.80
N ALA A 30 -13.10 -6.03 -3.81
CA ALA A 30 -13.15 -4.93 -2.87
C ALA A 30 -14.18 -5.22 -1.76
N VAL A 31 -13.73 -5.24 -0.51
CA VAL A 31 -14.57 -5.56 0.66
C VAL A 31 -14.42 -4.46 1.71
N GLY A 32 -15.54 -3.90 2.19
CA GLY A 32 -15.52 -3.00 3.34
C GLY A 32 -16.66 -1.99 3.35
N PRO A 33 -16.91 -1.34 4.50
CA PRO A 33 -17.96 -0.34 4.65
C PRO A 33 -17.56 0.97 3.98
N LEU A 34 -17.74 1.04 2.66
CA LEU A 34 -17.98 2.27 1.90
C LEU A 34 -19.19 2.15 0.96
N ALA A 35 -19.87 1.00 0.98
CA ALA A 35 -21.12 0.76 0.28
C ALA A 35 -22.31 1.22 1.14
N GLY A 36 -22.60 2.53 1.15
CA GLY A 36 -23.95 3.02 1.44
C GLY A 36 -24.21 3.80 2.75
N GLU A 37 -23.22 4.08 3.61
CA GLU A 37 -23.42 4.97 4.77
C GLU A 37 -22.56 6.24 4.72
N GLU A 38 -23.10 7.31 5.33
CA GLU A 38 -22.62 8.69 5.30
C GLU A 38 -21.09 8.86 5.32
N LEU A 39 -20.60 9.73 4.43
CA LEU A 39 -19.22 10.25 4.29
C LEU A 39 -18.62 10.89 5.57
N SER A 40 -19.34 10.88 6.69
CA SER A 40 -18.98 11.46 7.97
C SER A 40 -18.24 10.49 8.90
N LYS A 41 -18.30 9.17 8.65
CA LYS A 41 -17.70 8.14 9.51
C LYS A 41 -16.47 7.51 8.86
N PRO A 42 -15.34 7.33 9.59
CA PRO A 42 -14.19 6.60 9.10
C PRO A 42 -14.58 5.25 8.51
N GLY A 43 -14.23 5.04 7.24
CA GLY A 43 -14.51 3.80 6.51
C GLY A 43 -13.24 3.08 6.09
N TYR A 44 -13.37 1.80 5.75
CA TYR A 44 -12.28 1.04 5.17
C TYR A 44 -12.66 0.25 3.91
N ILE A 45 -11.72 0.15 2.96
CA ILE A 45 -11.76 -0.82 1.86
C ILE A 45 -10.56 -1.73 2.02
N VAL A 46 -10.80 -3.04 1.91
CA VAL A 46 -9.79 -4.08 1.73
C VAL A 46 -9.90 -4.59 0.30
N LEU A 47 -8.82 -4.43 -0.46
CA LEU A 47 -8.69 -5.08 -1.76
C LEU A 47 -7.90 -6.38 -1.59
N SER A 48 -8.44 -7.52 -2.05
CA SER A 48 -7.80 -8.84 -1.91
C SER A 48 -8.01 -9.73 -3.15
N PRO A 49 -7.07 -10.62 -3.52
CA PRO A 49 -7.27 -11.60 -4.59
C PRO A 49 -8.48 -12.53 -4.36
N GLU A 50 -9.24 -12.88 -5.40
CA GLU A 50 -10.44 -13.74 -5.29
C GLU A 50 -10.14 -15.20 -4.97
N SER A 51 -9.08 -15.75 -5.57
CA SER A 51 -8.52 -17.04 -5.19
C SER A 51 -7.34 -16.74 -4.27
N GLY A 52 -7.20 -17.44 -3.15
CA GLY A 52 -6.10 -17.27 -2.19
C GLY A 52 -4.70 -17.60 -2.73
N GLY A 53 -4.47 -17.44 -4.04
CA GLY A 53 -3.23 -17.70 -4.76
C GLY A 53 -2.36 -16.45 -4.87
N LEU A 54 -1.70 -16.13 -3.77
CA LEU A 54 -0.29 -15.74 -3.64
C LEU A 54 0.03 -15.88 -2.14
N PRO A 55 1.20 -16.38 -1.73
CA PRO A 55 1.57 -16.43 -0.31
C PRO A 55 1.82 -15.00 0.17
N GLY A 56 0.79 -14.37 0.72
CA GLY A 56 0.83 -13.05 1.34
C GLY A 56 -0.53 -12.38 1.25
N PRO A 57 -1.09 -11.85 2.36
CA PRO A 57 -2.28 -11.02 2.30
C PRO A 57 -1.91 -9.71 1.61
N MET A 58 -2.11 -9.65 0.29
CA MET A 58 -2.06 -8.37 -0.43
C MET A 58 -3.38 -7.66 -0.16
N ASP A 59 -3.49 -7.11 1.05
CA ASP A 59 -4.59 -6.28 1.45
C ASP A 59 -4.18 -4.82 1.28
N ILE A 60 -4.89 -4.10 0.42
CA ILE A 60 -4.81 -2.66 0.38
C ILE A 60 -5.87 -2.12 1.32
N TYR A 61 -5.43 -1.57 2.45
CA TYR A 61 -6.31 -0.92 3.42
C TYR A 61 -6.41 0.57 3.08
N LEU A 62 -7.59 1.02 2.67
CA LEU A 62 -7.88 2.46 2.59
C LEU A 62 -8.62 2.88 3.85
N THR A 63 -8.05 3.76 4.65
CA THR A 63 -8.78 4.37 5.78
C THR A 63 -8.99 5.84 5.51
N HIS A 64 -10.24 6.32 5.55
CA HIS A 64 -10.52 7.75 5.50
C HIS A 64 -10.81 8.31 6.90
N LYS A 65 -10.35 9.52 7.20
CA LYS A 65 -10.72 10.25 8.43
C LYS A 65 -11.24 11.64 8.08
N ALA A 66 -12.45 11.95 8.53
CA ALA A 66 -12.95 13.32 8.55
C ALA A 66 -12.15 14.10 9.61
N THR A 67 -11.36 15.08 9.19
CA THR A 67 -10.59 15.91 10.12
C THR A 67 -11.49 16.95 10.75
N PHE A 68 -11.82 16.74 12.03
CA PHE A 68 -12.14 17.82 12.95
C PHE A 68 -10.86 18.19 13.71
N ASP A 69 -10.14 19.19 13.20
CA ASP A 69 -9.24 20.13 13.89
C ASP A 69 -8.10 19.66 14.83
N THR A 70 -7.84 18.36 15.03
CA THR A 70 -6.84 17.92 16.03
C THR A 70 -5.76 16.96 15.53
N ASP A 71 -5.73 16.64 14.24
CA ASP A 71 -4.82 15.62 13.71
C ASP A 71 -3.48 16.25 13.25
N PRO A 72 -2.32 15.84 13.78
CA PRO A 72 -0.98 16.33 13.39
C PRO A 72 -0.82 16.42 11.88
N ASN A 73 -0.13 17.44 11.35
CA ASN A 73 0.16 17.58 9.91
C ASN A 73 0.63 16.22 9.32
N ILE A 74 0.28 15.86 8.08
CA ILE A 74 0.71 14.58 7.45
C ILE A 74 2.20 14.32 7.68
N ARG A 75 3.04 15.36 7.61
CA ARG A 75 4.46 15.25 7.90
C ARG A 75 4.77 14.75 9.32
N GLU A 76 4.06 15.26 10.33
CA GLU A 76 4.19 14.83 11.72
C GLU A 76 3.68 13.40 11.93
N LYS A 77 2.56 13.03 11.28
CA LYS A 77 2.07 11.65 11.29
C LYS A 77 3.12 10.70 10.71
N ILE A 78 3.65 11.00 9.52
CA ILE A 78 4.69 10.19 8.88
C ILE A 78 5.93 10.11 9.78
N SER A 79 6.36 11.24 10.36
CA SER A 79 7.50 11.25 11.28
C SER A 79 7.27 10.36 12.49
N ARG A 80 6.05 10.37 13.06
CA ARG A 80 5.66 9.53 14.19
C ARG A 80 5.64 8.06 13.82
N ASP A 81 5.01 7.71 12.69
CA ASP A 81 4.93 6.34 12.18
C ASP A 81 6.34 5.79 11.92
N LEU A 82 7.19 6.54 11.21
CA LEU A 82 8.59 6.16 10.94
C LEU A 82 9.39 5.98 12.23
N THR A 83 9.20 6.85 13.22
CA THR A 83 9.84 6.70 14.53
C THR A 83 9.39 5.42 15.23
N GLY A 84 8.09 5.08 15.15
CA GLY A 84 7.55 3.82 15.66
C GLY A 84 8.19 2.61 14.98
N TYR A 85 8.20 2.59 13.65
CA TYR A 85 8.84 1.54 12.85
C TYR A 85 10.30 1.33 13.23
N VAL A 86 11.09 2.41 13.32
CA VAL A 86 12.51 2.32 13.71
C VAL A 86 12.69 1.75 15.11
N LYS A 87 11.83 2.14 16.07
CA LYS A 87 11.85 1.56 17.43
C LYS A 87 11.52 0.07 17.43
N ASP A 88 10.63 -0.36 16.53
CA ASP A 88 10.23 -1.76 16.36
C ASP A 88 11.21 -2.56 15.48
N GLY A 89 12.39 -2.00 15.15
CA GLY A 89 13.43 -2.68 14.39
C GLY A 89 13.22 -2.69 12.87
N TRP A 90 12.25 -1.94 12.36
CA TRP A 90 12.07 -1.75 10.92
C TRP A 90 13.05 -0.70 10.38
N ARG A 91 13.47 -0.89 9.13
CA ARG A 91 14.36 -0.01 8.40
C ARG A 91 13.61 0.71 7.30
N LEU A 92 13.77 2.04 7.21
CA LEU A 92 13.28 2.82 6.08
C LEU A 92 14.05 2.45 4.81
N LEU A 93 13.31 2.18 3.73
CA LEU A 93 13.86 1.95 2.40
C LEU A 93 13.76 3.22 1.55
N GLY A 94 14.92 3.84 1.34
CA GLY A 94 15.02 5.08 0.54
C GLY A 94 14.41 6.29 1.25
N SER A 95 14.19 7.36 0.48
CA SER A 95 13.49 8.56 0.96
C SER A 95 11.98 8.40 0.83
N THR A 96 11.23 9.22 1.57
CA THR A 96 9.80 9.41 1.30
C THR A 96 9.59 10.00 -0.09
N GLU A 97 8.61 9.51 -0.83
CA GLU A 97 8.25 9.99 -2.17
C GLU A 97 6.96 10.81 -2.10
N GLN A 98 6.94 11.98 -2.73
CA GLN A 98 5.72 12.78 -2.86
C GLN A 98 5.14 12.62 -4.26
N MET A 99 3.82 12.56 -4.35
CA MET A 99 3.10 12.48 -5.61
C MET A 99 1.80 13.28 -5.55
N THR A 100 1.48 13.93 -6.65
CA THR A 100 0.19 14.61 -6.83
C THR A 100 -0.77 13.66 -7.52
N VAL A 101 -1.98 13.56 -6.99
CA VAL A 101 -3.09 12.83 -7.58
C VAL A 101 -4.24 13.81 -7.82
N PRO A 102 -5.18 13.55 -8.76
CA PRO A 102 -6.34 14.42 -8.91
C PRO A 102 -7.07 14.59 -7.56
N GLY A 103 -7.31 15.84 -7.16
CA GLY A 103 -7.98 16.19 -5.90
C GLY A 103 -7.14 16.05 -4.61
N GLY A 104 -5.83 15.78 -4.70
CA GLY A 104 -4.99 15.70 -3.51
C GLY A 104 -3.50 15.46 -3.72
N ARG A 105 -2.80 15.24 -2.60
CA ARG A 105 -1.36 14.96 -2.56
C ARG A 105 -1.11 13.79 -1.64
N CYS A 106 -0.22 12.90 -2.05
CA CYS A 106 0.14 11.70 -1.33
C CYS A 106 1.64 11.68 -1.03
N THR A 107 2.00 11.17 0.14
CA THR A 107 3.38 10.88 0.52
C THR A 107 3.51 9.39 0.82
N LEU A 108 4.39 8.73 0.10
CA LEU A 108 4.69 7.32 0.19
C LEU A 108 5.98 7.09 0.96
N TYR A 109 6.02 6.05 1.79
CA TYR A 109 7.23 5.55 2.39
C TYR A 109 7.21 4.03 2.49
N ARG A 110 8.40 3.43 2.50
CA ARG A 110 8.60 1.97 2.46
C ARG A 110 9.46 1.58 3.66
N VAL A 111 9.03 0.58 4.41
CA VAL A 111 9.78 0.06 5.56
C VAL A 111 9.93 -1.44 5.45
N GLU A 112 11.08 -1.94 5.85
CA GLU A 112 11.44 -3.36 5.78
C GLU A 112 11.86 -3.86 7.16
N SER A 113 11.44 -5.07 7.53
CA SER A 113 11.90 -5.71 8.75
C SER A 113 12.26 -7.17 8.51
N LYS A 114 13.23 -7.66 9.28
CA LYS A 114 13.64 -9.05 9.27
C LYS A 114 12.66 -9.87 10.12
N GLN A 115 12.14 -10.95 9.58
CA GLN A 115 11.38 -11.95 10.32
C GLN A 115 12.31 -12.98 10.96
N ASN A 116 11.81 -13.66 12.00
CA ASN A 116 12.52 -14.76 12.63
C ASN A 116 12.31 -16.11 11.92
N GLU A 117 11.46 -16.13 10.88
CA GLU A 117 11.13 -17.32 10.11
C GLU A 117 12.06 -17.47 8.89
N ALA A 118 12.44 -18.71 8.59
CA ALA A 118 13.23 -19.04 7.42
C ALA A 118 12.42 -18.82 6.14
N CYS A 119 13.07 -18.31 5.10
CA CYS A 119 12.41 -18.01 3.83
C CYS A 119 12.23 -19.28 3.01
N PRO A 120 10.99 -19.73 2.75
CA PRO A 120 10.74 -20.98 2.02
C PRO A 120 11.19 -20.94 0.55
N SER A 121 11.47 -19.73 0.04
CA SER A 121 11.82 -19.45 -1.36
C SER A 121 13.28 -19.02 -1.58
N GLY A 122 14.15 -19.15 -0.57
CA GLY A 122 15.57 -18.78 -0.67
C GLY A 122 16.45 -19.93 -1.16
N ASP A 123 17.47 -19.61 -1.96
CA ASP A 123 18.58 -20.54 -2.28
C ASP A 123 19.37 -20.94 -1.02
N ASP A 124 19.34 -20.08 0.01
CA ASP A 124 19.87 -20.36 1.35
C ASP A 124 18.73 -20.77 2.30
N PRO A 125 18.65 -22.04 2.73
CA PRO A 125 17.62 -22.51 3.66
C PRO A 125 17.72 -21.89 5.07
N LYS A 126 18.78 -21.11 5.35
CA LYS A 126 18.95 -20.34 6.60
C LYS A 126 18.67 -18.85 6.43
N ALA A 127 18.38 -18.37 5.21
CA ALA A 127 18.00 -16.99 4.99
C ALA A 127 16.68 -16.71 5.72
N LEU A 128 16.65 -15.64 6.51
CA LEU A 128 15.46 -15.19 7.19
C LEU A 128 14.63 -14.31 6.26
N CYS A 129 13.31 -14.46 6.31
CA CYS A 129 12.38 -13.64 5.53
C CYS A 129 12.53 -12.16 5.88
N HIS A 130 12.31 -11.31 4.89
CA HIS A 130 12.12 -9.88 5.05
C HIS A 130 10.70 -9.51 4.67
N ASN A 131 10.03 -8.77 5.55
CA ASN A 131 8.75 -8.15 5.26
C ASN A 131 8.96 -6.75 4.73
N LEU A 132 8.27 -6.42 3.64
CA LEU A 132 8.17 -5.06 3.15
C LEU A 132 6.76 -4.55 3.36
N ARG A 133 6.66 -3.38 3.99
CA ARG A 133 5.43 -2.62 4.12
C ARG A 133 5.57 -1.32 3.36
N ILE A 134 4.55 -1.00 2.58
CA ILE A 134 4.42 0.28 1.90
C ILE A 134 3.24 1.00 2.54
N GLN A 135 3.43 2.27 2.83
CA GLN A 135 2.39 3.12 3.35
C GLN A 135 2.35 4.44 2.58
N THR A 136 1.16 4.86 2.21
CA THR A 136 0.91 6.12 1.53
C THR A 136 -0.12 6.91 2.30
N GLU A 137 0.25 8.14 2.68
CA GLU A 137 -0.63 9.07 3.38
C GLU A 137 -1.01 10.18 2.40
N CYS A 138 -2.30 10.34 2.15
CA CYS A 138 -2.85 11.35 1.26
C CYS A 138 -3.64 12.40 2.02
N SER A 139 -3.50 13.66 1.61
CA SER A 139 -4.40 14.77 1.93
C SER A 139 -5.18 15.17 0.69
N THR A 140 -6.48 15.37 0.82
CA THR A 140 -7.30 16.02 -0.21
C THR A 140 -7.26 17.53 -0.06
N ASP A 141 -7.72 18.25 -1.10
CA ASP A 141 -7.86 19.70 -1.05
C ASP A 141 -8.91 20.15 -0.01
N SER A 142 -9.86 19.27 0.31
CA SER A 142 -10.86 19.43 1.37
C SER A 142 -10.36 19.02 2.78
N ALA A 143 -9.03 18.95 2.96
CA ALA A 143 -8.33 18.56 4.19
C ALA A 143 -8.60 17.14 4.71
N ARG A 144 -9.30 16.29 3.95
CA ARG A 144 -9.53 14.89 4.32
C ARG A 144 -8.26 14.07 4.19
N ARG A 145 -8.16 13.01 4.98
CA ARG A 145 -6.99 12.11 4.96
C ARG A 145 -7.36 10.72 4.51
N VAL A 146 -6.50 10.14 3.67
CA VAL A 146 -6.58 8.74 3.26
C VAL A 146 -5.24 8.08 3.52
N SER A 147 -5.25 7.02 4.35
CA SER A 147 -4.08 6.17 4.54
C SER A 147 -4.28 4.91 3.70
N VAL A 148 -3.30 4.61 2.86
CA VAL A 148 -3.19 3.38 2.09
C VAL A 148 -2.04 2.57 2.65
N THR A 149 -2.27 1.32 3.00
CA THR A 149 -1.20 0.40 3.45
C THR A 149 -1.24 -0.87 2.62
N MET A 150 -0.06 -1.38 2.28
CA MET A 150 0.13 -2.70 1.71
C MET A 150 1.28 -3.44 2.38
N LEU A 151 1.05 -4.70 2.75
CA LEU A 151 2.07 -5.65 3.18
C LEU A 151 2.39 -6.59 2.01
N LEU A 152 3.67 -6.74 1.69
CA LEU A 152 4.11 -7.55 0.56
C LEU A 152 4.57 -8.94 0.99
N THR A 153 4.56 -9.86 0.03
CA THR A 153 5.09 -11.21 0.18
C THR A 153 6.54 -11.14 0.68
N PRO A 154 6.87 -11.91 1.74
CA PRO A 154 8.22 -11.93 2.29
C PRO A 154 9.26 -12.41 1.27
N TYR A 155 10.49 -11.91 1.36
CA TYR A 155 11.60 -12.27 0.47
C TYR A 155 12.93 -12.46 1.22
N PRO A 156 13.90 -13.22 0.69
CA PRO A 156 15.07 -13.65 1.45
C PRO A 156 16.21 -12.61 1.53
N GLU A 157 16.30 -11.69 0.56
CA GLU A 157 17.43 -10.75 0.48
C GLU A 157 17.04 -9.32 0.84
N LEU A 158 17.64 -8.79 1.91
CA LEU A 158 17.48 -7.41 2.36
C LEU A 158 17.66 -6.39 1.21
N GLY A 159 16.64 -5.55 0.99
CA GLY A 159 16.67 -4.51 -0.04
C GLY A 159 16.64 -5.01 -1.49
N LYS A 160 16.44 -6.32 -1.72
CA LYS A 160 16.29 -6.92 -3.05
C LYS A 160 14.99 -7.75 -3.10
N PRO A 161 13.85 -7.10 -3.36
CA PRO A 161 12.57 -7.77 -3.46
C PRO A 161 12.59 -8.89 -4.51
N ALA A 162 12.04 -10.05 -4.15
CA ALA A 162 11.84 -11.17 -5.07
C ALA A 162 10.89 -10.80 -6.22
N GLU A 163 10.81 -11.63 -7.27
CA GLU A 163 9.96 -11.34 -8.44
C GLU A 163 8.50 -11.06 -8.06
N ASP A 164 7.92 -11.86 -7.16
CA ASP A 164 6.52 -11.68 -6.74
C ASP A 164 6.33 -10.39 -5.93
N THR A 165 7.26 -10.06 -5.04
CA THR A 165 7.28 -8.78 -4.31
C THR A 165 7.40 -7.59 -5.28
N ARG A 166 8.18 -7.72 -6.37
CA ARG A 166 8.28 -6.68 -7.42
C ARG A 166 6.99 -6.55 -8.22
N LYS A 167 6.30 -7.66 -8.54
CA LYS A 167 4.99 -7.63 -9.19
C LYS A 167 3.97 -6.91 -8.31
N GLN A 168 3.94 -7.25 -7.03
CA GLN A 168 3.09 -6.61 -6.02
C GLN A 168 3.38 -5.11 -5.88
N LEU A 169 4.65 -4.71 -5.85
CA LEU A 169 5.07 -3.29 -5.91
C LEU A 169 4.46 -2.58 -7.13
N GLY A 170 4.55 -3.20 -8.32
CA GLY A 170 3.98 -2.64 -9.55
C GLY A 170 2.45 -2.47 -9.49
N ILE A 171 1.74 -3.42 -8.85
CA ILE A 171 0.29 -3.30 -8.63
C ILE A 171 -0.02 -2.13 -7.70
N TYR A 172 0.71 -2.00 -6.58
CA TYR A 172 0.54 -0.89 -5.64
C TYR A 172 0.79 0.46 -6.30
N GLU A 173 1.87 0.60 -7.08
CA GLU A 173 2.19 1.85 -7.77
C GLU A 173 1.13 2.24 -8.78
N ARG A 174 0.59 1.27 -9.53
CA ARG A 174 -0.52 1.53 -10.46
C ARG A 174 -1.81 1.92 -9.70
N PHE A 175 -2.12 1.21 -8.62
CA PHE A 175 -3.24 1.55 -7.74
C PHE A 175 -3.13 3.02 -7.28
N ILE A 176 -2.00 3.43 -6.69
CA ILE A 176 -1.81 4.80 -6.19
C ILE A 176 -1.87 5.83 -7.32
N LYS A 177 -1.30 5.54 -8.50
CA LYS A 177 -1.37 6.45 -9.66
C LYS A 177 -2.77 6.61 -10.23
N SER A 178 -3.64 5.61 -10.02
CA SER A 178 -5.05 5.67 -10.44
C SER A 178 -5.97 6.38 -9.44
N LEU A 179 -5.47 6.63 -8.23
CA LEU A 179 -6.22 7.26 -7.15
C LEU A 179 -6.63 8.68 -7.56
N SER A 180 -7.88 9.02 -7.28
CA SER A 180 -8.45 10.34 -7.53
C SER A 180 -9.46 10.65 -6.42
N PHE A 181 -9.39 11.87 -5.89
CA PHE A 181 -10.33 12.40 -4.91
C PHE A 181 -11.30 13.38 -5.59
N LYS A 182 -12.57 13.28 -5.22
CA LYS A 182 -13.66 14.12 -5.73
C LYS A 182 -13.97 15.29 -4.79
#